data_AF-A0A5N3CPM6-F1
#
_entry.id   AF-A0A5N3CPM6-F1
#
_cell.length_a   1.000
_cell.length_b   1.000
_cell.length_c   1.000
_cell.angle_alpha   90.00
_cell.angle_beta   90.00
_cell.angle_gamma   90.00
#
_symmetry.space_group_name_H-M   'P 1'
#
loop_
_entity.id
_entity.type
_entity.pdbx_description
1 polymer ?
#
loop_
_entity_poly.entity_id
_entity_poly.type
_entity_poly.pdbx_seq_one_letter_code
_entity_poly.pdbx_strand_id
1 'polypeptide(L)'
;MKLFPYLAALLLLSASGVAYGALECKFYNGDTRQIMSPGVQPIITFHPSVQTATLLASGITMELTPEMHSHCAVGDDGENIYQMTDNTLLEGYVDGKALFRTNIPGITYAIGLYPAGKGITGWFPVNPGQYY
;
A
#
# COMPACT_ATOMS: atom_id res chain seq x y z
N MET A 1 16.80 -51.30 24.21
CA MET A 1 15.94 -50.28 23.58
C MET A 1 16.73 -48.99 23.43
N LYS A 2 17.01 -48.55 22.18
CA LYS A 2 17.74 -47.31 21.87
C LYS A 2 16.72 -46.17 21.67
N LEU A 3 16.17 -45.64 22.77
CA LEU A 3 15.19 -44.55 22.75
C LEU A 3 15.83 -43.15 22.58
N PHE A 4 17.16 -43.06 22.73
CA PHE A 4 17.91 -41.80 22.75
C PHE A 4 17.91 -40.98 21.44
N PRO A 5 18.03 -41.57 20.23
CA PRO A 5 18.10 -40.77 19.01
C PRO A 5 16.76 -40.16 18.60
N TYR A 6 15.64 -40.79 18.98
CA TYR A 6 14.30 -40.32 18.64
C TYR A 6 13.86 -39.10 19.47
N LEU A 7 14.28 -39.03 20.75
CA LEU A 7 14.05 -37.85 21.59
C LEU A 7 14.84 -36.62 21.12
N ALA A 8 16.08 -36.82 20.65
CA ALA A 8 16.89 -35.72 20.10
C ALA A 8 16.29 -35.17 18.79
N ALA A 9 15.75 -36.03 17.94
CA ALA A 9 15.03 -35.62 16.73
C ALA A 9 13.74 -34.84 17.06
N LEU A 10 12.98 -35.26 18.06
CA LEU A 10 11.76 -34.56 18.48
C LEU A 10 12.05 -33.15 19.03
N LEU A 11 13.15 -33.00 19.79
CA LEU A 11 13.62 -31.70 20.30
C LEU A 11 14.02 -30.74 19.16
N LEU A 12 14.70 -31.25 18.13
CA LEU A 12 15.09 -30.44 16.96
C LEU A 12 13.89 -30.03 16.11
N LEU A 13 12.87 -30.90 15.95
CA LEU A 13 11.63 -30.53 15.26
C LEU A 13 10.80 -29.53 16.07
N SER A 14 10.79 -29.61 17.40
CA SER A 14 10.10 -28.62 18.24
C SER A 14 10.76 -27.23 18.23
N ALA A 15 12.07 -27.17 17.96
CA ALA A 15 12.79 -25.90 17.81
C ALA A 15 12.62 -25.27 16.42
N SER A 16 12.33 -26.05 15.38
CA SER A 16 12.08 -25.52 14.02
C SER A 16 10.75 -24.78 13.85
N GLY A 17 9.85 -24.84 14.83
CA GLY A 17 8.56 -24.14 14.81
C GLY A 17 8.60 -22.68 15.27
N VAL A 18 9.74 -22.21 15.80
CA VAL A 18 9.89 -20.90 16.45
C VAL A 18 10.99 -20.07 15.80
N ALA A 19 10.91 -19.82 14.49
CA ALA A 19 11.86 -18.91 13.84
C ALA A 19 11.29 -18.08 12.68
N TYR A 20 9.98 -18.12 12.46
CA TYR A 20 9.31 -17.04 11.74
C TYR A 20 8.77 -16.07 12.78
N GLY A 21 9.65 -15.30 13.42
CA GLY A 21 9.17 -14.03 13.98
C GLY A 21 8.52 -13.30 12.81
N ALA A 22 7.22 -13.06 12.86
CA ALA A 22 6.54 -12.38 11.78
C ALA A 22 7.27 -11.06 11.55
N LEU A 23 7.78 -10.83 10.34
CA LEU A 23 8.48 -9.59 10.06
C LEU A 23 7.39 -8.54 9.84
N GLU A 24 7.37 -7.51 10.68
CA GLU A 24 6.49 -6.36 10.54
C GLU A 24 7.28 -5.21 9.93
N CYS A 25 6.79 -4.65 8.83
CA CYS A 25 7.41 -3.51 8.13
C CYS A 25 6.65 -2.21 8.39
N LYS A 26 7.35 -1.17 8.86
CA LYS A 26 6.79 0.16 9.14
C LYS A 26 7.45 1.20 8.26
N PHE A 27 6.69 2.16 7.74
CA PHE A 27 7.26 3.32 7.06
C PHE A 27 8.04 4.19 8.03
N TYR A 28 9.20 4.67 7.58
CA TYR A 28 10.09 5.51 8.37
C TYR A 28 9.51 6.92 8.47
N ASN A 29 9.11 7.29 9.70
CA ASN A 29 8.55 8.57 10.12
C ASN A 29 7.25 9.02 9.41
N GLY A 30 6.57 10.01 9.99
CA GLY A 30 5.29 10.56 9.50
C GLY A 30 5.47 11.83 8.66
N ASP A 31 6.65 12.03 8.08
CA ASP A 31 6.95 13.25 7.33
C ASP A 31 6.16 13.30 6.02
N THR A 32 5.74 14.50 5.65
CA THR A 32 5.11 14.75 4.35
C THR A 32 6.08 14.43 3.21
N ARG A 33 5.59 13.69 2.20
CA ARG A 33 6.31 13.43 0.95
C ARG A 33 5.62 14.15 -0.21
N GLN A 34 6.41 14.72 -1.10
CA GLN A 34 5.89 15.24 -2.35
C GLN A 34 5.65 14.08 -3.30
N ILE A 35 4.43 13.98 -3.83
CA ILE A 35 4.12 13.09 -4.95
C ILE A 35 4.50 13.86 -6.22
N MET A 36 5.22 13.20 -7.13
CA MET A 36 5.49 13.72 -8.49
C MET A 36 6.62 14.78 -8.54
N SER A 37 7.89 14.35 -8.45
CA SER A 37 9.06 15.21 -8.69
C SER A 37 10.21 14.49 -9.44
N PRO A 38 10.71 15.05 -10.57
CA PRO A 38 10.10 16.10 -11.37
C PRO A 38 8.73 15.65 -11.91
N GLY A 39 7.81 16.60 -12.09
CA GLY A 39 6.42 16.29 -12.46
C GLY A 39 6.32 15.40 -13.70
N VAL A 40 5.76 14.19 -13.58
CA VAL A 40 5.38 13.37 -14.75
C VAL A 40 4.05 13.89 -15.27
N GLN A 41 3.99 14.32 -16.53
CA GLN A 41 2.73 14.67 -17.17
C GLN A 41 2.07 13.40 -17.69
N PRO A 42 0.94 12.95 -17.11
CA PRO A 42 0.21 11.82 -17.66
C PRO A 42 -0.39 12.19 -19.01
N ILE A 43 -0.35 11.26 -19.95
CA ILE A 43 -1.11 11.40 -21.20
C ILE A 43 -2.56 11.05 -20.87
N ILE A 44 -3.41 12.08 -20.81
CA ILE A 44 -4.84 11.92 -20.57
C ILE A 44 -5.56 11.96 -21.92
N THR A 45 -6.33 10.92 -22.22
CA THR A 45 -7.22 10.94 -23.39
C THR A 45 -8.57 11.48 -22.96
N PHE A 46 -8.92 12.68 -23.45
CA PHE A 46 -10.24 13.25 -23.16
C PHE A 46 -11.31 12.51 -23.96
N HIS A 47 -12.38 12.13 -23.26
CA HIS A 47 -13.58 11.60 -23.88
C HIS A 47 -14.61 12.73 -24.09
N PRO A 48 -15.56 12.58 -25.03
CA PRO A 48 -16.77 13.40 -25.08
C PRO A 48 -17.52 13.36 -23.73
N SER A 49 -18.52 14.22 -23.54
CA SER A 49 -19.30 14.25 -22.30
C SER A 49 -19.76 12.85 -21.87
N VAL A 50 -19.31 12.41 -20.69
CA VAL A 50 -19.67 11.12 -20.11
C VAL A 50 -20.78 11.31 -19.07
N GLN A 51 -21.71 10.35 -19.00
CA GLN A 51 -22.78 10.36 -17.99
C GLN A 51 -22.44 9.53 -16.75
N THR A 52 -21.35 8.77 -16.80
CA THR A 52 -20.88 7.89 -15.72
C THR A 52 -19.37 8.04 -15.55
N ALA A 53 -18.86 7.67 -14.37
CA ALA A 53 -17.42 7.67 -14.09
C ALA A 53 -16.69 6.84 -15.16
N THR A 54 -15.80 7.51 -15.89
CA THR A 54 -15.07 6.93 -17.02
C THR A 54 -13.58 7.04 -16.75
N LEU A 55 -12.86 5.93 -16.89
CA LEU A 55 -11.41 5.89 -16.69
C LEU A 55 -10.72 6.68 -17.81
N LEU A 56 -10.05 7.78 -17.45
CA LEU A 56 -9.32 8.62 -18.40
C LEU A 56 -7.87 8.17 -18.60
N ALA A 57 -7.25 7.60 -17.56
CA ALA A 57 -5.89 7.10 -17.57
C ALA A 57 -5.69 6.13 -16.39
N SER A 58 -4.77 5.17 -16.54
CA SER A 58 -4.35 4.25 -15.48
C SER A 58 -2.86 3.94 -15.60
N GLY A 59 -2.25 3.42 -14.54
CA GLY A 59 -0.82 3.07 -14.55
C GLY A 59 0.12 4.28 -14.60
N ILE A 60 -0.35 5.44 -14.13
CA ILE A 60 0.50 6.62 -13.95
C ILE A 60 1.35 6.39 -12.71
N THR A 61 2.55 5.83 -12.89
CA THR A 61 3.50 5.64 -11.81
C THR A 61 4.19 6.97 -11.49
N MET A 62 4.20 7.32 -10.21
CA MET A 62 4.83 8.52 -9.68
C MET A 62 5.73 8.14 -8.53
N GLU A 63 6.91 8.76 -8.48
CA GLU A 63 7.84 8.59 -7.35
C GLU A 63 7.56 9.61 -6.25
N LEU A 64 7.86 9.21 -5.02
CA LEU A 64 7.82 10.08 -3.85
C LEU A 64 9.17 10.80 -3.70
N THR A 65 9.14 12.08 -3.35
CA THR A 65 10.35 12.85 -3.04
C THR A 65 10.20 13.58 -1.70
N PRO A 66 11.10 13.36 -0.73
CA PRO A 66 12.12 12.30 -0.72
C PRO A 66 11.50 10.89 -0.76
N GLU A 67 12.30 9.88 -1.06
CA GLU A 67 11.84 8.49 -1.05
C GLU A 67 11.32 8.09 0.33
N MET A 68 10.34 7.19 0.35
CA MET A 68 9.79 6.62 1.57
C MET A 68 10.27 5.18 1.71
N HIS A 69 10.99 4.90 2.79
CA HIS A 69 11.51 3.56 3.08
C HIS A 69 10.73 2.92 4.22
N SER A 70 10.54 1.61 4.12
CA SER A 70 10.06 0.79 5.23
C SER A 70 11.24 0.16 5.97
N HIS A 71 11.15 0.06 7.28
CA HIS A 71 12.04 -0.78 8.09
C HIS A 71 11.24 -1.95 8.66
N CYS A 72 11.78 -3.16 8.48
CA CYS A 72 11.16 -4.37 8.99
C CYS A 72 11.89 -4.85 10.25
N ALA A 73 11.13 -5.13 11.29
CA ALA A 73 11.58 -5.72 12.54
C ALA A 73 10.69 -6.93 12.88
N VAL A 74 11.07 -7.68 13.92
CA VAL A 74 10.19 -8.74 14.43
C VAL A 74 8.93 -8.10 15.04
N GLY A 75 7.75 -8.54 14.62
CA GLY A 75 6.43 -8.09 15.04
C GLY A 75 5.35 -9.11 14.66
N ASP A 76 4.06 -8.75 14.72
CA ASP A 76 2.95 -9.70 14.46
C ASP A 76 2.12 -9.37 13.21
N ASP A 77 2.31 -8.17 12.62
CA ASP A 77 1.41 -7.61 11.61
C ASP A 77 1.81 -7.90 10.14
N GLY A 78 2.99 -8.49 9.92
CA GLY A 78 3.44 -8.94 8.59
C GLY A 78 3.83 -7.82 7.61
N GLU A 79 3.73 -8.09 6.31
CA GLU A 79 4.05 -7.14 5.22
C GLU A 79 2.81 -6.39 4.68
N ASN A 80 1.74 -6.26 5.47
CA ASN A 80 0.52 -5.58 5.03
C ASN A 80 0.72 -4.06 4.94
N ILE A 81 0.13 -3.44 3.93
CA ILE A 81 0.12 -1.98 3.79
C ILE A 81 -1.20 -1.47 4.34
N TYR A 82 -1.13 -0.70 5.42
CA TYR A 82 -2.29 -0.04 6.00
C TYR A 82 -2.37 1.41 5.55
N GLN A 83 -3.56 1.85 5.14
CA GLN A 83 -3.79 3.22 4.68
C GLN A 83 -5.01 3.83 5.37
N MET A 84 -4.98 5.16 5.50
CA MET A 84 -6.08 5.95 6.04
C MET A 84 -6.33 7.15 5.14
N THR A 85 -7.58 7.36 4.77
CA THR A 85 -8.02 8.51 3.98
C THR A 85 -8.44 9.66 4.89
N ASP A 86 -7.96 10.87 4.61
CA ASP A 86 -8.48 12.10 5.21
C ASP A 86 -9.85 12.43 4.60
N ASN A 87 -10.87 12.49 5.44
CA ASN A 87 -12.25 12.79 5.09
C ASN A 87 -12.44 14.10 4.34
N THR A 88 -11.61 15.10 4.63
CA THR A 88 -11.73 16.42 4.01
C THR A 88 -11.30 16.44 2.56
N LEU A 89 -10.62 15.38 2.09
CA LEU A 89 -10.08 15.23 0.75
C LEU A 89 -10.86 14.23 -0.12
N LEU A 90 -11.81 13.50 0.47
CA LEU A 90 -12.61 12.48 -0.22
C LEU A 90 -13.71 13.13 -1.06
N GLU A 91 -13.65 12.92 -2.38
CA GLU A 91 -14.66 13.41 -3.33
C GLU A 91 -15.72 12.33 -3.66
N GLY A 92 -15.35 11.05 -3.55
CA GLY A 92 -16.22 9.92 -3.87
C GLY A 92 -15.45 8.61 -3.88
N TYR A 93 -15.98 7.59 -4.55
CA TYR A 93 -15.31 6.30 -4.69
C TYR A 93 -15.69 5.58 -5.98
N VAL A 94 -14.78 4.73 -6.46
CA VAL A 94 -15.00 3.75 -7.54
C VAL A 94 -14.28 2.47 -7.16
N ASP A 95 -14.94 1.31 -7.31
CA ASP A 95 -14.36 -0.02 -7.05
C ASP A 95 -13.63 -0.13 -5.69
N GLY A 96 -14.25 0.43 -4.65
CA GLY A 96 -13.72 0.43 -3.28
C GLY A 96 -12.49 1.34 -3.05
N LYS A 97 -12.12 2.18 -4.03
CA LYS A 97 -11.00 3.11 -3.94
C LYS A 97 -11.52 4.51 -3.68
N ALA A 98 -10.92 5.22 -2.73
CA ALA A 98 -11.19 6.63 -2.53
C ALA A 98 -10.80 7.45 -3.77
N LEU A 99 -11.64 8.41 -4.12
CA LEU A 99 -11.38 9.39 -5.17
C LEU A 99 -11.06 10.75 -4.57
N PHE A 100 -10.00 11.36 -5.08
CA PHE A 100 -9.51 12.68 -4.69
C PHE A 100 -9.68 13.65 -5.86
N ARG A 101 -9.94 14.92 -5.55
CA ARG A 101 -10.10 15.98 -6.56
C ARG A 101 -8.78 16.41 -7.19
N THR A 102 -8.76 16.65 -8.50
CA THR A 102 -7.66 17.38 -9.15
C THR A 102 -7.94 18.89 -9.17
N ASN A 103 -7.02 19.67 -9.75
CA ASN A 103 -7.28 21.08 -10.08
C ASN A 103 -8.15 21.27 -11.34
N ILE A 104 -8.55 20.19 -12.01
CA ILE A 104 -9.45 20.21 -13.16
C ILE A 104 -10.85 19.74 -12.70
N PRO A 105 -11.88 20.60 -12.76
CA PRO A 105 -13.23 20.23 -12.35
C PRO A 105 -13.74 18.98 -13.08
N GLY A 106 -14.37 18.08 -12.34
CA GLY A 106 -14.91 16.82 -12.88
C GLY A 106 -13.87 15.72 -13.13
N ILE A 107 -12.57 15.99 -12.91
CA ILE A 107 -11.52 14.97 -12.96
C ILE A 107 -11.08 14.63 -11.54
N THR A 108 -11.26 13.37 -11.18
CA THR A 108 -10.82 12.79 -9.91
C THR A 108 -9.82 11.67 -10.18
N TYR A 109 -9.09 11.26 -9.14
CA TYR A 109 -8.10 10.21 -9.22
C TYR A 109 -8.09 9.35 -7.96
N ALA A 110 -7.75 8.07 -8.13
CA ALA A 110 -7.43 7.16 -7.04
C ALA A 110 -5.90 7.07 -6.89
N ILE A 111 -5.43 6.97 -5.65
CA ILE A 111 -4.00 6.83 -5.34
C ILE A 111 -3.77 5.44 -4.78
N GLY A 112 -2.70 4.80 -5.24
CA GLY A 112 -2.17 3.56 -4.67
C GLY A 112 -0.68 3.70 -4.37
N LEU A 113 -0.23 3.18 -3.22
CA LEU A 113 1.19 3.02 -2.93
C LEU A 113 1.66 1.67 -3.49
N TYR A 114 2.72 1.73 -4.29
CA TYR A 114 3.36 0.57 -4.92
C TYR A 114 4.82 0.49 -4.45
N PRO A 115 5.15 -0.32 -3.43
CA PRO A 115 6.51 -0.46 -2.96
C PRO A 115 7.39 -1.13 -4.01
N ALA A 116 8.55 -0.54 -4.29
CA ALA A 116 9.49 -1.07 -5.27
C ALA A 116 9.87 -2.53 -4.96
N GLY A 117 9.81 -3.39 -5.99
CA GLY A 117 10.15 -4.81 -5.87
C GLY A 117 9.12 -5.67 -5.13
N LYS A 118 7.95 -5.12 -4.77
CA LYS A 118 6.83 -5.87 -4.18
C LYS A 118 5.65 -5.92 -5.15
N GLY A 119 4.87 -7.00 -5.08
CA GLY A 119 3.66 -7.20 -5.90
C GLY A 119 2.37 -6.66 -5.26
N ILE A 120 2.49 -5.79 -4.25
CA ILE A 120 1.37 -5.30 -3.44
C ILE A 120 1.11 -3.85 -3.80
N THR A 121 -0.16 -3.50 -4.01
CA THR A 121 -0.62 -2.12 -4.14
C THR A 121 -1.62 -1.83 -3.02
N GLY A 122 -1.27 -0.92 -2.12
CA GLY A 122 -2.22 -0.39 -1.14
C GLY A 122 -3.01 0.74 -1.77
N TRP A 123 -4.32 0.58 -1.99
CA TRP A 123 -5.22 1.64 -2.44
C TRP A 123 -5.88 2.34 -1.24
N PHE A 124 -5.92 3.67 -1.28
CA PHE A 124 -6.55 4.43 -0.20
C PHE A 124 -8.03 4.03 -0.02
N PRO A 125 -8.45 3.65 1.20
CA PRO A 125 -9.78 3.10 1.45
C PRO A 125 -10.84 4.21 1.44
N VAL A 126 -12.08 3.85 1.11
CA VAL A 126 -13.23 4.77 1.18
C VAL A 126 -13.58 5.13 2.64
N ASN A 127 -13.34 4.20 3.56
CA ASN A 127 -13.70 4.36 4.96
C ASN A 127 -12.65 5.20 5.70
N PRO A 128 -13.01 6.43 6.08
CA PRO A 128 -12.08 7.41 6.61
C PRO A 128 -11.82 7.19 8.11
N GLY A 129 -10.66 7.64 8.60
CA GLY A 129 -10.35 7.64 10.04
C GLY A 129 -10.10 6.26 10.67
N GLN A 130 -10.00 5.21 9.86
CA GLN A 130 -9.58 3.87 10.27
C GLN A 130 -8.52 3.35 9.31
N TYR A 131 -7.59 2.58 9.84
CA TYR A 131 -6.55 1.90 9.05
C TYR A 131 -7.15 0.62 8.43
N TYR A 132 -6.96 0.45 7.12
CA TYR A 132 -7.36 -0.72 6.34
C TYR A 132 -6.19 -1.23 5.51
#